data_AF-A0A840NS71-F1
#
_entry.id   AF-A0A840NS71-F1
#
_cell.length_a   1.000
_cell.length_b   1.000
_cell.length_c   1.000
_cell.angle_alpha   90.00
_cell.angle_beta   90.00
_cell.angle_gamma   90.00
#
_symmetry.space_group_name_H-M   'P 1'
#
loop_
_entity.id
_entity.type
_entity.pdbx_description
1 polymer ?
#
loop_
_entity_poly.entity_id
_entity_poly.type
_entity_poly.pdbx_seq_one_letter_code
_entity_poly.pdbx_strand_id
1 'polypeptide(L)'
;MLIQSLLFFILGVASTSLLLILFAPLIWCKAIYFAHKFVSTQIPLSHTEIQANYDFLCAQHAVELAHNEQKYDSLQKKYAQQKIQLSQVTEQLYRLYLPTQDTSSSPKEFIAIKQGAVTTNTFIMEIKTMREKIAHYQQRLKQIEIDELDPTTSHQLLDELREETKELAATLAAQIALQEGKSSPINTLLQNSKSKDDLASRIHKKITCSKKTPFT
;
A
#
# COMPACT_ATOMS: atom_id res chain seq x y z
N MET A 1 -3.62 62.43 -51.28
CA MET A 1 -3.90 60.97 -51.26
C MET A 1 -3.49 60.34 -49.94
N LEU A 2 -2.22 60.42 -49.50
CA LEU A 2 -1.77 59.80 -48.24
C LEU A 2 -2.46 60.33 -46.96
N ILE A 3 -2.70 61.64 -46.86
CA ILE A 3 -3.33 62.24 -45.67
C ILE A 3 -4.79 61.76 -45.46
N GLN A 4 -5.51 61.52 -46.55
CA GLN A 4 -6.89 61.06 -46.53
C GLN A 4 -6.97 59.61 -46.04
N SER A 5 -6.11 58.74 -46.56
CA SER A 5 -5.99 57.35 -46.09
C SER A 5 -5.59 57.28 -44.61
N LEU A 6 -4.70 58.16 -44.15
CA LEU A 6 -4.31 58.25 -42.74
C LEU A 6 -5.49 58.64 -41.84
N LEU A 7 -6.31 59.61 -42.25
CA LEU A 7 -7.50 60.03 -41.49
C LEU A 7 -8.53 58.90 -41.36
N PHE A 8 -8.82 58.19 -42.46
CA PHE A 8 -9.75 57.05 -42.43
C PHE A 8 -9.21 55.89 -41.57
N PHE A 9 -7.90 55.68 -41.57
CA PHE A 9 -7.27 54.66 -40.73
C PHE A 9 -7.45 54.97 -39.24
N ILE A 10 -7.13 56.19 -38.81
CA ILE A 10 -7.29 56.62 -37.41
C ILE A 10 -8.77 56.56 -37.00
N LEU A 11 -9.67 57.00 -37.87
CA LEU A 11 -11.11 56.96 -37.62
C LEU A 11 -11.64 55.52 -37.48
N GLY A 12 -11.13 54.58 -38.29
CA GLY A 12 -11.45 53.16 -38.19
C GLY A 12 -10.99 52.56 -36.86
N VAL A 13 -9.72 52.79 -36.48
CA VAL A 13 -9.16 52.29 -35.21
C VAL A 13 -9.92 52.85 -34.00
N ALA A 14 -10.22 54.15 -34.02
CA ALA A 14 -11.01 54.80 -32.99
C ALA A 14 -12.42 54.19 -32.88
N SER A 15 -13.08 53.94 -34.02
CA SER A 15 -14.42 53.34 -34.07
C SER A 15 -14.43 51.90 -33.54
N THR A 16 -13.48 51.06 -33.95
CA THR A 16 -13.39 49.68 -33.47
C THR A 16 -13.04 49.58 -31.99
N SER A 17 -12.15 50.45 -31.51
CA SER A 17 -11.78 50.51 -30.09
C SER A 17 -12.98 50.89 -29.22
N LEU A 18 -13.76 51.88 -29.68
CA LEU A 18 -14.98 52.31 -29.00
C LEU A 18 -16.02 51.19 -28.96
N LEU A 19 -16.25 50.49 -30.08
CA LEU A 19 -17.13 49.31 -30.10
C LEU A 19 -16.63 48.23 -29.12
N LEU A 20 -15.34 47.93 -29.12
CA LEU A 20 -14.77 46.89 -28.24
C LEU A 20 -14.97 47.24 -26.76
N ILE A 21 -14.72 48.49 -26.37
CA ILE A 21 -14.95 48.99 -25.01
C ILE A 21 -16.42 48.86 -24.61
N LEU A 22 -17.34 49.11 -25.55
CA LEU A 22 -18.77 49.08 -25.30
C LEU A 22 -19.30 47.63 -25.18
N PHE A 23 -18.78 46.71 -25.99
CA PHE A 23 -19.21 45.31 -26.00
C PHE A 23 -18.53 44.47 -24.91
N ALA A 24 -17.33 44.82 -24.47
CA ALA A 24 -16.59 44.11 -23.42
C ALA A 24 -17.45 43.84 -22.14
N PRO A 25 -18.11 44.83 -21.52
CA PRO A 25 -18.92 44.58 -20.32
C PRO A 25 -20.14 43.70 -20.60
N LEU A 26 -20.76 43.81 -21.79
CA LEU A 26 -21.92 42.99 -22.15
C LEU A 26 -21.56 41.51 -22.26
N ILE A 27 -20.41 41.21 -22.88
CA ILE A 27 -19.95 39.84 -23.10
C ILE A 27 -19.45 39.25 -21.76
N TRP A 28 -18.76 40.04 -20.93
CA TRP A 28 -18.27 39.61 -19.62
C TRP A 28 -19.42 39.28 -18.65
N CYS A 29 -20.46 40.10 -18.60
CA CYS A 29 -21.65 39.81 -17.78
C CYS A 29 -22.34 38.52 -18.20
N LYS A 30 -22.43 38.24 -19.51
CA LYS A 30 -23.03 36.99 -20.01
C LYS A 30 -22.17 35.77 -19.68
N ALA A 31 -20.84 35.88 -19.80
CA ALA A 31 -19.93 34.81 -19.43
C ALA A 31 -19.97 34.49 -17.93
N ILE A 32 -19.98 35.50 -17.06
CA ILE A 32 -20.07 35.30 -15.60
C ILE A 32 -21.39 34.63 -15.22
N TYR A 33 -22.51 35.02 -15.84
CA TYR A 33 -23.80 34.41 -15.54
C TYR A 33 -23.81 32.89 -15.80
N PHE A 34 -23.19 32.44 -16.90
CA PHE A 34 -23.06 31.01 -17.19
C PHE A 34 -22.13 30.30 -16.20
N ALA A 35 -21.02 30.93 -15.80
CA ALA A 35 -20.13 30.38 -14.78
C ALA A 35 -20.84 30.21 -13.43
N HIS A 36 -21.63 31.21 -13.03
CA HIS A 36 -22.36 31.18 -11.76
C HIS A 36 -23.42 30.06 -11.73
N LYS A 37 -24.11 29.80 -12.85
CA LYS A 37 -25.13 28.74 -12.93
C LYS A 37 -24.54 27.33 -12.74
N PHE A 38 -23.34 27.08 -13.25
CA PHE A 38 -22.66 25.79 -13.13
C PHE A 38 -22.05 25.57 -11.73
N VAL A 39 -21.58 26.64 -11.11
CA VAL A 39 -21.01 26.62 -9.76
C VAL A 39 -22.13 26.48 -8.71
N SER A 40 -23.26 27.17 -8.91
CA SER A 40 -24.44 27.06 -8.03
C SER A 40 -25.08 25.68 -7.99
N THR A 41 -24.86 24.82 -8.99
CA THR A 41 -25.33 23.43 -8.97
C THR A 41 -24.37 22.45 -8.29
N GLN A 42 -23.12 22.86 -8.04
CA GLN A 42 -22.09 21.99 -7.46
C GLN A 42 -21.66 22.39 -6.06
N ILE A 43 -21.95 23.61 -5.63
CA ILE A 43 -21.70 24.09 -4.27
C ILE A 43 -22.98 23.93 -3.45
N PRO A 44 -22.95 23.32 -2.24
CA PRO A 44 -24.13 23.27 -1.38
C PRO A 44 -24.52 24.69 -0.97
N LEU A 45 -25.61 25.21 -1.52
CA LEU A 45 -26.07 26.59 -1.30
C LEU A 45 -26.98 26.74 -0.07
N SER A 46 -27.25 25.65 0.66
CA SER A 46 -28.12 25.65 1.84
C SER A 46 -27.38 25.27 3.12
N HIS A 47 -27.51 26.09 4.17
CA HIS A 47 -26.96 25.82 5.51
C HIS A 47 -27.37 24.44 6.05
N THR A 48 -28.59 24.01 5.75
CA THR A 48 -29.12 22.70 6.17
C THR A 48 -28.39 21.52 5.50
N GLU A 49 -27.96 21.68 4.26
CA GLU A 49 -27.23 20.66 3.51
C GLU A 49 -25.77 20.55 3.99
N ILE A 50 -25.16 21.68 4.33
CA ILE A 50 -23.83 21.72 4.96
C ILE A 50 -23.85 21.00 6.31
N GLN A 51 -24.87 21.28 7.13
CA GLN A 51 -25.02 20.63 8.44
C GLN A 51 -25.31 19.13 8.30
N ALA A 52 -26.15 18.73 7.34
CA ALA A 52 -26.41 17.32 7.07
C ALA A 52 -25.14 16.57 6.62
N ASN A 53 -24.30 17.20 5.79
CA ASN A 53 -23.03 16.61 5.36
C ASN A 53 -22.03 16.50 6.53
N TYR A 54 -22.01 17.50 7.41
CA TYR A 54 -21.22 17.44 8.64
C TYR A 54 -21.68 16.30 9.56
N ASP A 55 -22.99 16.20 9.81
CA ASP A 55 -23.57 15.14 10.63
C ASP A 55 -23.30 13.75 10.01
N PHE A 56 -23.38 13.63 8.68
CA PHE A 56 -23.01 12.41 7.96
C PHE A 56 -21.54 12.04 8.16
N LEU A 57 -20.63 13.02 8.08
CA LEU A 57 -19.20 12.80 8.27
C LEU A 57 -18.87 12.37 9.71
N CYS A 58 -19.54 12.99 10.69
CA CYS A 58 -19.45 12.59 12.09
C CYS A 58 -19.95 11.15 12.31
N ALA A 59 -21.08 10.78 11.70
CA ALA A 59 -21.62 9.43 11.77
C ALA A 59 -20.68 8.41 11.13
N GLN A 60 -20.12 8.72 9.96
CA GLN A 60 -19.16 7.85 9.28
C GLN A 60 -17.93 7.59 10.15
N HIS A 61 -17.37 8.64 10.75
CA HIS A 61 -16.21 8.50 11.63
C HIS A 61 -16.52 7.67 12.89
N ALA A 62 -17.69 7.88 13.50
CA ALA A 62 -18.13 7.09 14.65
C ALA A 62 -18.25 5.60 14.32
N VAL A 63 -18.81 5.27 13.15
CA VAL A 63 -18.94 3.88 12.67
C VAL A 63 -17.56 3.26 12.40
N GLU A 64 -16.65 4.00 11.77
CA GLU A 64 -15.31 3.51 11.49
C GLU A 64 -14.52 3.24 12.77
N LEU A 65 -14.64 4.13 13.77
CA LEU A 65 -14.03 3.93 15.09
C LEU A 65 -14.56 2.67 15.77
N ALA A 66 -15.88 2.51 15.85
CA ALA A 66 -16.52 1.35 16.47
C ALA A 66 -16.16 0.04 15.76
N HIS A 67 -16.11 0.04 14.42
CA HIS A 67 -15.70 -1.14 13.64
C HIS A 67 -14.25 -1.52 13.90
N ASN A 68 -13.35 -0.54 13.99
CA ASN A 68 -11.95 -0.80 14.31
C ASN A 68 -11.77 -1.33 15.73
N GLU A 69 -12.46 -0.76 16.72
CA GLU A 69 -12.46 -1.26 18.10
C GLU A 69 -12.94 -2.72 18.17
N GLN A 70 -14.04 -3.04 17.50
CA GLN A 70 -14.54 -4.43 17.42
C GLN A 70 -13.51 -5.38 16.79
N LYS A 71 -12.78 -4.94 15.76
CA LYS A 71 -11.69 -5.74 15.18
C LYS A 71 -10.60 -6.00 16.22
N TYR A 72 -10.13 -4.97 16.92
CA TYR A 72 -9.12 -5.12 17.97
C TYR A 72 -9.54 -6.12 19.05
N ASP A 73 -10.79 -6.01 19.54
CA ASP A 73 -11.34 -6.95 20.52
C ASP A 73 -11.36 -8.39 20.00
N SER A 74 -11.76 -8.58 18.75
CA SER A 74 -11.79 -9.90 18.13
C SER A 74 -10.39 -10.52 17.99
N LEU A 75 -9.39 -9.70 17.65
CA LEU A 75 -7.99 -10.10 17.57
C LEU A 75 -7.44 -10.43 18.96
N GLN A 76 -7.75 -9.61 19.97
CA GLN A 76 -7.31 -9.82 21.34
C GLN A 76 -7.89 -11.10 21.93
N LYS A 77 -9.18 -11.39 21.68
CA LYS A 77 -9.81 -12.67 22.08
C LYS A 77 -9.13 -13.86 21.43
N LYS A 78 -8.85 -13.79 20.12
CA LYS A 78 -8.12 -14.85 19.40
C LYS A 78 -6.70 -15.05 19.96
N TYR A 79 -5.99 -13.98 20.25
CA TYR A 79 -4.65 -14.03 20.84
C TYR A 79 -4.67 -14.64 22.25
N ALA A 80 -5.62 -14.24 23.10
CA ALA A 80 -5.81 -14.83 24.42
C ALA A 80 -6.10 -16.34 24.32
N GLN A 81 -6.97 -16.74 23.39
CA GLN A 81 -7.27 -18.16 23.14
C GLN A 81 -6.03 -18.95 22.70
N GLN A 82 -5.23 -18.40 21.77
CA GLN A 82 -3.98 -19.01 21.34
C GLN A 82 -2.98 -19.14 22.49
N LYS A 83 -2.86 -18.11 23.34
CA LYS A 83 -1.99 -18.15 24.52
C LYS A 83 -2.41 -19.24 25.50
N ILE A 84 -3.71 -19.41 25.72
CA ILE A 84 -4.25 -20.49 26.57
C ILE A 84 -3.92 -21.86 25.96
N GLN A 85 -4.13 -22.04 24.65
CA GLN A 85 -3.80 -23.30 23.98
C GLN A 85 -2.30 -23.63 24.05
N LEU A 86 -1.44 -22.63 23.84
CA LEU A 86 0.00 -22.79 24.01
C LEU A 86 0.34 -23.17 25.44
N SER A 87 -0.25 -22.50 26.44
CA SER A 87 -0.05 -22.82 27.86
C SER A 87 -0.43 -24.28 28.15
N GLN A 88 -1.59 -24.73 27.65
CA GLN A 88 -2.05 -26.11 27.83
C GLN A 88 -1.12 -27.12 27.15
N VAL A 89 -0.66 -26.85 25.93
CA VAL A 89 0.30 -27.70 25.22
C VAL A 89 1.64 -27.73 25.97
N THR A 90 2.11 -26.59 26.48
CA THR A 90 3.34 -26.55 27.27
C THR A 90 3.18 -27.33 28.57
N GLU A 91 2.05 -27.24 29.28
CA GLU A 91 1.78 -28.05 30.45
C GLU A 91 1.74 -29.55 30.13
N GLN A 92 1.12 -29.95 29.01
CA GLN A 92 1.14 -31.33 28.55
C GLN A 92 2.56 -31.82 28.24
N LEU A 93 3.39 -30.97 27.61
CA LEU A 93 4.81 -31.26 27.38
C LEU A 93 5.57 -31.42 28.70
N TYR A 94 5.37 -30.52 29.67
CA TYR A 94 5.96 -30.62 31.01
C TYR A 94 5.53 -31.90 31.73
N ARG A 95 4.26 -32.30 31.61
CA ARG A 95 3.74 -33.54 32.21
C ARG A 95 4.31 -34.79 31.54
N LEU A 96 4.51 -34.78 30.22
CA LEU A 96 5.14 -35.87 29.48
C LEU A 96 6.64 -35.97 29.77
N TYR A 97 7.30 -34.83 30.02
CA TYR A 97 8.72 -34.72 30.34
C TYR A 97 9.01 -34.82 31.85
N LEU A 98 8.04 -35.15 32.71
CA LEU A 98 8.27 -35.45 34.12
C LEU A 98 8.33 -36.97 34.32
N PRO A 99 9.53 -37.61 34.29
CA PRO A 99 9.69 -38.92 34.89
C PRO A 99 9.65 -38.76 36.40
N THR A 100 8.96 -39.68 37.04
CA THR A 100 8.93 -39.94 38.48
C THR A 100 10.31 -39.72 39.10
N GLN A 101 10.38 -38.79 40.05
CA GLN A 101 11.58 -38.43 40.79
C GLN A 101 11.91 -39.55 41.79
N ASP A 102 12.49 -40.64 41.31
CA ASP A 102 13.20 -41.61 42.14
C ASP A 102 14.39 -42.19 41.36
N THR A 103 15.58 -42.09 41.94
CA THR A 103 16.84 -42.75 41.57
C THR A 103 17.80 -41.97 40.63
N SER A 104 18.75 -41.32 41.30
CA SER A 104 20.18 -41.16 41.00
C SER A 104 20.72 -41.39 39.58
N SER A 105 21.57 -40.43 39.19
CA SER A 105 22.74 -40.53 38.30
C SER A 105 22.52 -40.71 36.80
N SER A 106 22.88 -39.69 36.01
CA SER A 106 24.07 -39.76 35.16
C SER A 106 24.20 -38.48 34.30
N PRO A 107 25.41 -37.89 34.20
CA PRO A 107 25.68 -36.72 33.36
C PRO A 107 25.52 -37.01 31.87
N LYS A 108 24.58 -36.33 31.18
CA LYS A 108 24.51 -36.37 29.70
C LYS A 108 23.88 -35.12 29.08
N GLU A 109 24.36 -33.93 29.46
CA GLU A 109 23.86 -32.66 28.91
C GLU A 109 24.97 -31.72 28.40
N PHE A 110 26.10 -32.26 27.94
CA PHE A 110 27.13 -31.45 27.26
C PHE A 110 26.98 -31.41 25.73
N ILE A 111 25.95 -32.07 25.15
CA ILE A 111 25.77 -32.18 23.69
C ILE A 111 24.65 -31.26 23.16
N ALA A 112 23.77 -30.72 24.02
CA ALA A 112 22.68 -29.84 23.60
C ALA A 112 23.08 -28.36 23.46
N ILE A 113 24.09 -27.90 24.21
CA ILE A 113 24.51 -26.47 24.25
C ILE A 113 25.15 -26.03 22.91
N LYS A 114 25.71 -26.95 22.12
CA LYS A 114 26.28 -26.63 20.81
C LYS A 114 25.25 -26.37 19.71
N GLN A 115 24.06 -26.96 19.79
CA GLN A 115 23.01 -26.77 18.77
C GLN A 115 22.24 -25.46 18.97
N GLY A 116 22.04 -25.05 20.22
CA GLY A 116 21.51 -23.72 20.55
C GLY A 116 22.42 -22.59 20.09
N ALA A 117 23.75 -22.75 20.23
CA ALA A 117 24.72 -21.75 19.77
C ALA A 117 24.77 -21.59 18.24
N VAL A 118 24.61 -22.67 17.46
CA VAL A 118 24.60 -22.57 15.98
C VAL A 118 23.31 -21.89 15.49
N THR A 119 22.19 -22.19 16.14
CA THR A 119 20.89 -21.59 15.79
C THR A 119 20.86 -20.10 16.15
N THR A 120 21.37 -19.70 17.33
CA THR A 120 21.46 -18.28 17.70
C THR A 120 22.42 -17.51 16.79
N ASN A 121 23.57 -18.08 16.41
CA ASN A 121 24.49 -17.41 15.48
C ASN A 121 23.87 -17.21 14.08
N THR A 122 23.03 -18.14 13.62
CA THR A 122 22.32 -18.01 12.34
C THR A 122 21.28 -16.89 12.39
N PHE A 123 20.46 -16.84 13.45
CA PHE A 123 19.49 -15.75 13.65
C PHE A 123 20.17 -14.39 13.85
N ILE A 124 21.30 -14.33 14.55
CA ILE A 124 22.08 -13.09 14.73
C ILE A 124 22.59 -12.58 13.37
N MET A 125 23.05 -13.48 12.49
CA MET A 125 23.43 -13.10 11.12
C MET A 125 22.23 -12.61 10.31
N GLU A 126 21.08 -13.30 10.36
CA GLU A 126 19.88 -12.85 9.66
C GLU A 126 19.42 -11.47 10.14
N ILE A 127 19.39 -11.24 11.46
CA ILE A 127 19.05 -9.93 12.03
C ILE A 127 20.05 -8.85 11.59
N LYS A 128 21.34 -9.18 11.53
CA LYS A 128 22.35 -8.23 11.04
C LYS A 128 22.13 -7.87 9.57
N THR A 129 21.88 -8.87 8.72
CA THR A 129 21.62 -8.64 7.29
C THR A 129 20.31 -7.87 7.06
N MET A 130 19.28 -8.11 7.87
CA MET A 130 18.03 -7.34 7.84
C MET A 130 18.27 -5.89 8.24
N ARG A 131 19.06 -5.63 9.29
CA ARG A 131 19.40 -4.25 9.71
C ARG A 131 20.19 -3.51 8.64
N GLU A 132 21.14 -4.17 7.99
CA GLU A 132 21.91 -3.58 6.87
C GLU A 132 20.99 -3.24 5.69
N LYS A 133 20.05 -4.12 5.35
CA LYS A 133 19.04 -3.85 4.32
C LYS A 133 18.15 -2.66 4.70
N ILE A 134 17.69 -2.59 5.95
CA ILE A 134 16.87 -1.47 6.43
C ILE A 134 17.65 -0.16 6.33
N ALA A 135 18.90 -0.12 6.76
CA ALA A 135 19.75 1.06 6.64
C ALA A 135 19.98 1.46 5.17
N HIS A 136 20.20 0.48 4.28
CA HIS A 136 20.34 0.71 2.85
C HIS A 136 19.07 1.33 2.24
N TYR A 137 17.88 0.79 2.56
CA TYR A 137 16.61 1.35 2.09
C TYR A 137 16.35 2.75 2.66
N GLN A 138 16.65 2.98 3.94
CA GLN A 138 16.53 4.31 4.54
C GLN A 138 17.45 5.34 3.87
N GLN A 139 18.65 4.94 3.47
CA GLN A 139 19.55 5.82 2.72
C GLN A 139 19.05 6.08 1.30
N ARG A 140 18.49 5.06 0.63
CA ARG A 140 17.87 5.21 -0.69
C ARG A 140 16.66 6.17 -0.65
N LEU A 141 15.84 6.09 0.41
CA LEU A 141 14.72 7.01 0.61
C LEU A 141 15.18 8.47 0.78
N LYS A 142 16.26 8.71 1.52
CA LYS A 142 16.85 10.05 1.64
C LYS A 142 17.43 10.56 0.31
N GLN A 143 17.99 9.66 -0.50
CA GLN A 143 18.50 10.01 -1.84
C GLN A 143 17.34 10.46 -2.76
N ILE A 144 16.20 9.79 -2.68
CA ILE A 144 14.99 10.10 -3.47
C ILE A 144 14.39 11.46 -3.03
N GLU A 145 14.42 11.78 -1.74
CA GLU A 145 13.97 13.07 -1.20
C GLU A 145 14.83 14.26 -1.67
N ILE A 146 16.12 14.03 -1.98
CA ILE A 146 17.04 15.07 -2.45
C ILE A 146 16.99 15.25 -3.98
N ASP A 147 16.65 14.20 -4.73
CA ASP A 147 16.66 14.16 -6.20
C ASP A 147 15.30 14.49 -6.86
N GLU A 148 14.33 14.97 -6.07
CA GLU A 148 12.93 15.25 -6.42
C GLU A 148 12.72 16.41 -7.43
N LEU A 149 13.73 16.75 -8.25
CA LEU A 149 13.67 17.84 -9.22
C LEU A 149 13.63 17.39 -10.69
N ASP A 150 13.73 16.09 -11.01
CA ASP A 150 13.62 15.58 -12.39
C ASP A 150 12.44 14.59 -12.56
N PRO A 151 11.35 14.98 -13.24
CA PRO A 151 10.15 14.14 -13.39
C PRO A 151 10.39 12.84 -14.16
N THR A 152 11.49 12.76 -14.92
CA THR A 152 11.85 11.58 -15.72
C THR A 152 12.36 10.43 -14.83
N THR A 153 13.13 10.75 -13.80
CA THR A 153 13.68 9.79 -12.83
C THR A 153 12.59 9.19 -11.95
N SER A 154 11.58 10.00 -11.57
CA SER A 154 10.45 9.54 -10.76
C SER A 154 9.64 8.43 -11.43
N HIS A 155 9.40 8.53 -12.74
CA HIS A 155 8.71 7.45 -13.48
C HIS A 155 9.53 6.16 -13.52
N GLN A 156 10.85 6.25 -13.72
CA GLN A 156 11.73 5.09 -13.71
C GLN A 156 11.80 4.42 -12.32
N LEU A 157 11.83 5.22 -11.25
CA LEU A 157 11.79 4.70 -9.87
C LEU A 157 10.45 4.04 -9.53
N LEU A 158 9.33 4.62 -9.97
CA LEU A 158 8.01 4.02 -9.79
C LEU A 158 7.89 2.69 -10.53
N ASP A 159 8.46 2.58 -11.74
CA ASP A 159 8.50 1.33 -12.47
C ASP A 159 9.38 0.27 -11.78
N GLU A 160 10.54 0.66 -11.24
CA GLU A 160 11.40 -0.25 -10.47
C GLU A 160 10.73 -0.73 -9.18
N LEU A 161 10.11 0.19 -8.41
CA LEU A 161 9.32 -0.17 -7.22
C LEU A 161 8.13 -1.06 -7.56
N ARG A 162 7.45 -0.81 -8.68
CA ARG A 162 6.36 -1.65 -9.16
C ARG A 162 6.85 -3.07 -9.47
N GLU A 163 8.04 -3.21 -10.06
CA GLU A 163 8.64 -4.50 -10.34
C GLU A 163 9.07 -5.24 -9.05
N GLU A 164 9.68 -4.54 -8.09
CA GLU A 164 10.02 -5.12 -6.77
C GLU A 164 8.76 -5.58 -6.03
N THR A 165 7.70 -4.77 -6.05
CA THR A 165 6.42 -5.09 -5.40
C THR A 165 5.77 -6.32 -6.03
N LYS A 166 5.80 -6.44 -7.37
CA LYS A 166 5.35 -7.64 -8.08
C LYS A 166 6.16 -8.87 -7.68
N GLU A 167 7.48 -8.75 -7.54
CA GLU A 167 8.34 -9.86 -7.15
C GLU A 167 8.08 -10.34 -5.72
N LEU A 168 7.89 -9.40 -4.79
CA LEU A 168 7.52 -9.69 -3.41
C LEU A 168 6.13 -10.33 -3.32
N ALA A 169 5.13 -9.72 -3.96
CA ALA A 169 3.77 -10.27 -4.02
C ALA A 169 3.77 -11.68 -4.63
N ALA A 170 4.56 -11.91 -5.68
CA ALA A 170 4.67 -13.22 -6.30
C ALA A 170 5.27 -14.26 -5.35
N THR A 171 6.31 -13.89 -4.61
CA THR A 171 6.97 -14.77 -3.65
C THR A 171 6.03 -15.13 -2.51
N LEU A 172 5.32 -14.14 -1.96
CA LEU A 172 4.38 -14.31 -0.85
C LEU A 172 3.16 -15.15 -1.27
N ALA A 173 2.56 -14.84 -2.42
CA ALA A 173 1.43 -15.60 -2.97
C ALA A 173 1.83 -17.04 -3.31
N ALA A 174 3.05 -17.27 -3.83
CA ALA A 174 3.56 -18.62 -4.07
C ALA A 174 3.69 -19.41 -2.75
N GLN A 175 4.20 -18.79 -1.70
CA GLN A 175 4.33 -19.42 -0.38
C GLN A 175 2.96 -19.77 0.23
N ILE A 176 1.97 -18.87 0.11
CA ILE A 176 0.59 -19.12 0.55
C ILE A 176 -0.03 -20.27 -0.25
N ALA A 177 0.11 -20.27 -1.58
CA ALA A 177 -0.43 -21.33 -2.43
C ALA A 177 0.21 -22.71 -2.14
N LEU A 178 1.49 -22.74 -1.77
CA LEU A 178 2.16 -23.96 -1.33
C LEU A 178 1.64 -24.43 0.03
N GLN A 179 1.41 -23.50 0.97
CA GLN A 179 0.89 -23.80 2.30
C GLN A 179 -0.58 -24.27 2.29
N GLU A 180 -1.42 -23.67 1.43
CA GLU A 180 -2.82 -24.05 1.22
C GLU A 180 -2.97 -25.31 0.34
N GLY A 181 -1.92 -25.68 -0.38
CA GLY A 181 -1.86 -26.88 -1.22
C GLY A 181 -2.77 -26.81 -2.46
N LYS A 182 -3.16 -27.99 -2.97
CA LYS A 182 -3.86 -28.13 -4.26
C LYS A 182 -5.23 -27.43 -4.31
N SER A 183 -5.85 -27.17 -3.15
CA SER A 183 -7.17 -26.54 -3.03
C SER A 183 -7.12 -25.01 -2.92
N SER A 184 -5.94 -24.39 -3.01
CA SER A 184 -5.82 -22.94 -2.90
C SER A 184 -6.59 -22.23 -4.03
N PRO A 185 -7.40 -21.19 -3.71
CA PRO A 185 -8.01 -20.31 -4.71
C PRO A 185 -6.96 -19.68 -5.64
N ILE A 186 -5.75 -19.44 -5.14
CA ILE A 186 -4.64 -18.87 -5.92
C ILE A 186 -4.29 -19.80 -7.09
N ASN A 187 -4.25 -21.11 -6.88
CA ASN A 187 -3.99 -22.10 -7.95
C ASN A 187 -5.09 -22.12 -9.01
N THR A 188 -6.34 -21.81 -8.64
CA THR A 188 -7.46 -21.72 -9.59
C THR A 188 -7.36 -20.44 -10.44
N LEU A 189 -7.03 -19.30 -9.81
CA LEU A 189 -6.83 -18.03 -10.49
C LEU A 189 -5.63 -18.08 -11.45
N LEU A 190 -4.57 -18.78 -11.04
CA LEU A 190 -3.38 -19.05 -11.82
C LEU A 190 -3.64 -19.88 -13.09
N GLN A 191 -4.70 -20.70 -13.14
CA GLN A 191 -5.05 -21.47 -14.34
C GLN A 191 -5.78 -20.62 -15.39
N ASN A 192 -6.41 -19.52 -14.97
CA ASN A 192 -7.23 -18.67 -15.83
C ASN A 192 -6.46 -17.46 -16.40
N SER A 193 -5.23 -17.22 -15.98
CA SER A 193 -4.42 -16.09 -16.47
C SER A 193 -3.79 -16.39 -17.85
N LYS A 194 -3.92 -15.45 -18.79
CA LYS A 194 -3.43 -15.60 -20.19
C LYS A 194 -2.11 -14.88 -20.49
N SER A 195 -1.65 -13.98 -19.61
CA SER A 195 -0.51 -13.09 -19.90
C SER A 195 0.82 -13.63 -19.36
N LYS A 196 1.84 -13.64 -20.23
CA LYS A 196 3.19 -14.16 -19.94
C LYS A 196 3.99 -13.29 -18.97
N ASP A 197 3.73 -11.99 -18.95
CA ASP A 197 4.46 -11.00 -18.12
C ASP A 197 3.67 -10.55 -16.89
N ASP A 198 2.55 -11.21 -16.62
CA ASP A 198 1.69 -10.90 -15.48
C ASP A 198 2.17 -11.58 -14.18
N LEU A 199 1.73 -11.03 -13.05
CA LEU A 199 2.07 -11.51 -11.70
C LEU A 199 1.81 -13.02 -11.54
N ALA A 200 0.73 -13.51 -12.15
CA ALA A 200 0.37 -14.92 -12.15
C ALA A 200 1.46 -15.82 -12.75
N SER A 201 2.12 -15.40 -13.83
CA SER A 201 3.21 -16.16 -14.45
C SER A 201 4.44 -16.24 -13.55
N ARG A 202 4.74 -15.16 -12.81
CA ARG A 202 5.82 -15.14 -11.81
C ARG A 202 5.53 -16.06 -10.63
N ILE A 203 4.29 -16.06 -10.13
CA ILE A 203 3.85 -16.96 -9.05
C ILE A 203 4.00 -18.42 -9.50
N HIS A 204 3.53 -18.79 -10.70
CA HIS A 204 3.72 -20.14 -11.26
C HIS A 204 5.19 -20.53 -11.35
N LYS A 205 6.06 -19.64 -11.82
CA LYS A 205 7.51 -19.87 -11.89
C LYS A 205 8.12 -20.11 -10.50
N LYS A 206 7.67 -19.38 -9.47
CA LYS A 206 8.15 -19.56 -8.09
C LYS A 206 7.67 -20.87 -7.47
N ILE A 207 6.39 -21.22 -7.65
CA ILE A 207 5.81 -22.48 -7.16
C ILE A 207 6.50 -23.69 -7.81
N THR A 208 6.70 -23.66 -9.13
CA THR A 208 7.38 -24.74 -9.86
C THR A 208 8.85 -24.87 -9.49
N CYS A 209 9.55 -23.75 -9.27
CA CYS A 209 10.94 -23.74 -8.81
C CYS A 209 11.07 -24.36 -7.40
N SER A 210 10.22 -23.97 -6.45
CA SER A 210 10.23 -24.50 -5.07
C SER A 210 9.90 -25.99 -5.02
N LYS A 211 9.02 -26.48 -5.90
CA LYS A 211 8.72 -27.92 -6.03
C LYS A 211 9.88 -28.74 -6.61
N LYS A 212 10.82 -28.11 -7.33
CA LYS A 212 11.97 -28.73 -7.97
C LYS A 212 13.21 -28.83 -7.06
N THR A 213 13.16 -28.20 -5.89
CA THR A 213 14.09 -28.43 -4.78
C THR A 213 13.48 -29.45 -3.82
N PRO A 214 13.64 -30.77 -4.04
CA PRO A 214 13.40 -31.74 -2.99
C PRO A 214 14.48 -31.51 -1.94
N PHE A 215 14.05 -31.21 -0.71
CA PHE A 215 14.90 -31.28 0.48
C PHE A 215 15.67 -32.61 0.44
N THR A 216 16.99 -32.52 0.27
CA THR A 216 17.96 -33.57 0.58
C THR A 216 18.79 -33.07 1.74
#